data_AF-A0A8W8IWQ9-F1
#
_entry.id   AF-A0A8W8IWQ9-F1
#
_cell.length_a   1.000
_cell.length_b   1.000
_cell.length_c   1.000
_cell.angle_alpha   90.00
_cell.angle_beta   90.00
_cell.angle_gamma   90.00
#
_symmetry.space_group_name_H-M   'P 1'
#
loop_
_entity.id
_entity.type
_entity.pdbx_description
1 polymer ?
#
loop_
_entity_poly.entity_id
_entity_poly.type
_entity_poly.pdbx_seq_one_letter_code
_entity_poly.pdbx_strand_id
1 'polypeptide(L)'
;VAILVIAMFCDNADAWWWRKYKKNKQCGKRGGASPYYFGTTNLWCMMKHGKGKRRAPWRSTIALSHRFIYYKGFYFDFMSNSYAYYSRQRLMGHKCKGKMEKSPAGYSELSVKCIKGCAKNYRCSFGKYHLLRNNCHKFANRLSAALCRKGRTCPAWCQGSCNHAISA
;
A
#
# COMPACT_ATOMS: atom_id res chain seq x y z
N VAL A 1 -15.95 16.11 -39.27
CA VAL A 1 -16.42 16.43 -37.89
C VAL A 1 -16.11 15.25 -36.98
N ALA A 2 -14.83 15.06 -36.62
CA ALA A 2 -14.38 13.95 -35.77
C ALA A 2 -13.09 14.27 -34.97
N ILE A 3 -12.70 15.56 -34.88
CA ILE A 3 -11.47 15.99 -34.19
C ILE A 3 -11.79 16.83 -32.93
N LEU A 4 -13.05 17.17 -32.68
CA LEU A 4 -13.47 18.06 -31.59
C LEU A 4 -14.07 17.36 -30.35
N VAL A 5 -13.80 16.07 -30.12
CA VAL A 5 -14.30 15.36 -28.91
C VAL A 5 -13.16 14.89 -27.98
N ILE A 6 -11.89 15.06 -28.35
CA ILE A 6 -10.75 14.61 -27.52
C ILE A 6 -10.30 15.68 -26.50
N ALA A 7 -10.87 16.89 -26.53
CA ALA A 7 -10.51 17.97 -25.61
C ALA A 7 -11.31 18.02 -24.29
N MET A 8 -12.32 17.16 -24.09
CA MET A 8 -13.14 17.13 -22.86
C MET A 8 -12.76 16.01 -21.86
N PHE A 9 -11.52 15.51 -21.92
CA PHE A 9 -10.98 14.61 -20.87
C PHE A 9 -9.75 15.20 -20.15
N CYS A 10 -9.57 16.52 -20.23
CA CYS A 10 -8.45 17.23 -19.62
C CYS A 10 -8.78 18.05 -18.37
N ASP A 11 -9.89 17.77 -17.67
CA ASP A 11 -10.15 18.37 -16.37
C ASP A 11 -9.76 17.42 -15.22
N ASN A 12 -8.75 17.85 -14.46
CA ASN A 12 -8.30 17.34 -13.16
C ASN A 12 -7.37 16.12 -13.13
N ALA A 13 -6.48 15.97 -14.11
CA ALA A 13 -5.26 15.19 -13.91
C ALA A 13 -4.19 16.10 -13.28
N ASP A 14 -4.12 16.12 -11.95
CA ASP A 14 -3.07 16.80 -11.18
C ASP A 14 -1.68 16.44 -11.74
N ALA A 15 -1.15 17.36 -12.55
CA ALA A 15 0.13 17.24 -13.26
C ALA A 15 1.34 17.42 -12.33
N TRP A 16 1.31 16.81 -11.14
CA TRP A 16 2.39 16.91 -10.15
C TRP A 16 3.67 16.13 -10.55
N TRP A 17 3.61 15.32 -11.61
CA TRP A 17 4.67 14.38 -11.98
C TRP A 17 5.69 14.95 -12.99
N TRP A 18 5.47 16.15 -13.52
CA TRP A 18 6.30 16.75 -14.58
C TRP A 18 7.52 17.54 -14.07
N ARG A 19 7.71 17.73 -12.76
CA ARG A 19 8.85 18.52 -12.25
C ARG A 19 10.08 17.65 -11.93
N LYS A 20 10.99 17.60 -12.91
CA LYS A 20 12.39 17.11 -12.84
C LYS A 20 13.14 17.68 -11.61
N TYR A 21 13.98 16.82 -11.00
CA TYR A 21 15.12 17.09 -10.11
C TYR A 21 14.92 17.89 -8.81
N LYS A 22 14.90 17.17 -7.68
CA LYS A 22 15.69 17.51 -6.47
C LYS A 22 15.97 16.24 -5.66
N LYS A 23 17.25 16.03 -5.28
CA LYS A 23 17.75 14.89 -4.49
C LYS A 23 16.95 14.72 -3.19
N ASN A 24 16.02 13.78 -3.11
CA ASN A 24 15.13 13.69 -1.96
C ASN A 24 15.48 12.55 -0.99
N LYS A 25 15.99 12.94 0.19
CA LYS A 25 16.20 12.15 1.41
C LYS A 25 14.86 11.72 2.04
N GLN A 26 13.94 11.07 1.32
CA GLN A 26 12.52 10.96 1.71
C GLN A 26 12.14 9.91 2.76
N CYS A 27 13.06 9.06 3.24
CA CYS A 27 12.78 8.09 4.31
C CYS A 27 13.50 8.45 5.62
N GLY A 28 12.90 8.12 6.77
CA GLY A 28 13.53 8.28 8.08
C GLY A 28 14.76 7.35 8.24
N LYS A 29 15.83 7.85 8.87
CA LYS A 29 16.98 7.01 9.25
C LYS A 29 16.64 6.17 10.49
N ARG A 30 17.44 5.12 10.72
CA ARG A 30 17.31 4.07 11.75
C ARG A 30 17.19 4.56 13.22
N GLY A 31 17.31 5.85 13.50
CA GLY A 31 17.26 6.43 14.85
C GLY A 31 15.84 6.65 15.36
N GLY A 32 15.22 5.60 15.90
CA GLY A 32 13.93 5.68 16.63
C GLY A 32 12.68 5.23 15.85
N ALA A 33 12.80 4.88 14.56
CA ALA A 33 11.68 4.42 13.74
C ALA A 33 11.57 2.89 13.68
N SER A 34 10.35 2.35 13.74
CA SER A 34 10.11 0.90 13.68
C SER A 34 10.15 0.40 12.23
N PRO A 35 10.74 -0.78 11.96
CA PRO A 35 10.73 -1.37 10.62
C PRO A 35 9.31 -1.80 10.20
N TYR A 36 8.98 -1.67 8.92
CA TYR A 36 7.81 -2.28 8.28
C TYR A 36 8.26 -3.18 7.13
N TYR A 37 7.51 -4.25 6.86
CA TYR A 37 7.89 -5.29 5.91
C TYR A 37 6.77 -5.51 4.90
N PHE A 38 7.11 -5.58 3.62
CA PHE A 38 6.24 -6.17 2.62
C PHE A 38 6.33 -7.70 2.70
N GLY A 39 5.37 -8.44 2.15
CA GLY A 39 5.42 -9.90 2.02
C GLY A 39 4.94 -10.34 0.63
N THR A 40 5.42 -11.48 0.11
CA THR A 40 5.04 -12.04 -1.21
C THR A 40 5.15 -13.57 -1.28
N THR A 41 4.34 -14.23 -2.11
CA THR A 41 4.38 -15.69 -2.44
C THR A 41 4.62 -15.89 -3.95
N ASN A 42 5.19 -17.04 -4.35
CA ASN A 42 5.88 -17.26 -5.64
C ASN A 42 4.88 -17.44 -6.81
N LEU A 43 4.81 -16.47 -7.74
CA LEU A 43 4.19 -16.64 -9.07
C LEU A 43 5.28 -17.17 -9.99
N TRP A 44 5.42 -18.47 -9.80
CA TRP A 44 6.63 -19.26 -9.89
C TRP A 44 7.49 -18.97 -11.05
N CYS A 45 8.80 -19.16 -10.91
CA CYS A 45 9.61 -19.38 -12.10
C CYS A 45 9.49 -18.26 -13.16
N MET A 46 8.86 -17.13 -12.85
CA MET A 46 8.66 -16.02 -13.77
C MET A 46 9.88 -15.13 -13.68
N MET A 47 10.97 -15.77 -14.08
CA MET A 47 11.92 -15.09 -14.91
C MET A 47 12.88 -14.24 -14.08
N LYS A 48 13.60 -15.00 -13.25
CA LYS A 48 15.05 -15.18 -13.36
C LYS A 48 15.98 -13.98 -13.14
N HIS A 49 15.74 -12.73 -13.58
CA HIS A 49 16.77 -11.68 -13.50
C HIS A 49 16.22 -10.23 -13.48
N GLY A 50 16.61 -9.40 -12.50
CA GLY A 50 16.48 -7.92 -12.59
C GLY A 50 16.61 -7.14 -11.26
N LYS A 51 17.54 -6.16 -11.19
CA LYS A 51 17.91 -5.33 -10.01
C LYS A 51 17.66 -3.81 -10.25
N GLY A 52 17.48 -2.96 -9.21
CA GLY A 52 17.54 -1.47 -9.31
C GLY A 52 16.88 -0.62 -8.16
N LYS A 53 17.37 0.61 -7.87
CA LYS A 53 17.30 1.40 -6.58
C LYS A 53 16.02 2.27 -6.28
N ARG A 54 15.87 2.75 -5.02
CA ARG A 54 14.63 3.01 -4.21
C ARG A 54 13.81 4.32 -4.43
N ARG A 55 12.47 4.16 -4.56
CA ARG A 55 11.35 5.10 -4.22
C ARG A 55 10.53 4.48 -3.05
N ALA A 56 9.40 5.08 -2.63
CA ALA A 56 8.45 4.40 -1.73
C ALA A 56 8.24 2.97 -2.25
N PRO A 57 8.36 1.94 -1.40
CA PRO A 57 8.51 0.60 -1.92
C PRO A 57 7.21 0.21 -2.60
N TRP A 58 7.29 0.13 -3.92
CA TRP A 58 6.19 -0.22 -4.79
C TRP A 58 6.44 -1.64 -5.28
N ARG A 59 5.37 -2.39 -5.41
CA ARG A 59 5.40 -3.75 -5.95
C ARG A 59 4.30 -3.86 -6.99
N SER A 60 4.52 -4.69 -8.02
CA SER A 60 3.55 -4.90 -9.11
C SER A 60 2.15 -5.12 -8.56
N THR A 61 1.16 -4.48 -9.18
CA THR A 61 -0.26 -4.62 -8.82
C THR A 61 -0.97 -5.71 -9.58
N ILE A 62 -0.25 -6.40 -10.47
CA ILE A 62 -0.71 -7.52 -11.28
C ILE A 62 0.17 -8.70 -10.85
N ALA A 63 -0.32 -9.48 -9.88
CA ALA A 63 0.28 -10.73 -9.43
C ALA A 63 -0.82 -11.63 -8.86
N LEU A 64 -0.81 -12.92 -9.24
CA LEU A 64 -1.67 -13.99 -8.69
C LEU A 64 -1.20 -14.37 -7.27
N SER A 65 -1.18 -13.40 -6.38
CA SER A 65 -0.84 -13.56 -4.97
C SER A 65 -1.59 -12.51 -4.18
N HIS A 66 -2.08 -12.85 -3.00
CA HIS A 66 -2.60 -11.86 -2.07
C HIS A 66 -1.45 -11.10 -1.40
N ARG A 67 -1.54 -9.77 -1.35
CA ARG A 67 -0.51 -8.92 -0.73
C ARG A 67 -1.06 -8.16 0.46
N PHE A 68 -0.26 -8.12 1.52
CA PHE A 68 -0.56 -7.48 2.79
C PHE A 68 0.64 -6.64 3.27
N ILE A 69 0.40 -5.80 4.27
CA ILE A 69 1.42 -5.08 5.01
C ILE A 69 1.52 -5.66 6.43
N TYR A 70 2.73 -5.90 6.91
CA TYR A 70 2.99 -6.17 8.33
C TYR A 70 3.66 -4.97 8.98
N TYR A 71 3.03 -4.43 10.02
CA TYR A 71 3.54 -3.28 10.76
C TYR A 71 3.19 -3.37 12.25
N LYS A 72 4.22 -3.29 13.11
CA LYS A 72 4.09 -3.27 14.59
C LYS A 72 3.14 -4.36 15.13
N GLY A 73 3.32 -5.61 14.69
CA GLY A 73 2.54 -6.76 15.18
C GLY A 73 1.17 -6.96 14.52
N PHE A 74 0.79 -6.13 13.55
CA PHE A 74 -0.47 -6.26 12.82
C PHE A 74 -0.24 -6.53 11.34
N TYR A 75 -1.02 -7.48 10.82
CA TYR A 75 -1.22 -7.72 9.40
C TYR A 75 -2.35 -6.82 8.91
N PHE A 76 -2.21 -6.26 7.71
CA PHE A 76 -3.23 -5.42 7.07
C PHE A 76 -3.50 -5.95 5.66
N ASP A 77 -4.74 -6.33 5.41
CA ASP A 77 -5.20 -7.02 4.22
C ASP A 77 -6.40 -6.27 3.59
N PHE A 78 -6.63 -6.44 2.29
CA PHE A 78 -7.83 -5.96 1.62
C PHE A 78 -8.38 -7.03 0.67
N MET A 79 -9.62 -7.44 0.91
CA MET A 79 -10.19 -8.64 0.29
C MET A 79 -11.20 -8.29 -0.81
N SER A 80 -11.55 -9.30 -1.60
CA SER A 80 -12.51 -9.18 -2.73
C SER A 80 -13.90 -8.68 -2.32
N ASN A 81 -14.30 -8.88 -1.06
CA ASN A 81 -15.54 -8.34 -0.50
C ASN A 81 -15.47 -6.81 -0.22
N SER A 82 -14.39 -6.14 -0.63
CA SER A 82 -14.15 -4.70 -0.42
C SER A 82 -14.02 -4.27 1.04
N TYR A 83 -13.69 -5.19 1.95
CA TYR A 83 -13.31 -4.87 3.32
C TYR A 83 -11.80 -4.99 3.52
N ALA A 84 -11.26 -4.05 4.30
CA ALA A 84 -9.93 -4.22 4.86
C ALA A 84 -10.00 -5.09 6.12
N TYR A 85 -8.92 -5.79 6.41
CA TYR A 85 -8.77 -6.59 7.62
C TYR A 85 -7.49 -6.19 8.32
N TYR A 86 -7.52 -6.19 9.65
CA TYR A 86 -6.30 -6.13 10.42
C TYR A 86 -6.34 -7.07 11.62
N SER A 87 -5.26 -7.79 11.83
CA SER A 87 -5.19 -8.90 12.80
C SER A 87 -3.76 -9.12 13.28
N ARG A 88 -3.59 -9.82 14.40
CA ARG A 88 -2.25 -10.23 14.88
C ARG A 88 -1.71 -11.48 14.17
N GLN A 89 -2.59 -12.20 13.47
CA GLN A 89 -2.26 -13.37 12.69
C GLN A 89 -2.48 -13.08 11.22
N ARG A 90 -1.65 -13.67 10.35
CA ARG A 90 -1.85 -13.57 8.90
C ARG A 90 -3.20 -14.19 8.53
N LEU A 91 -4.01 -13.48 7.75
CA LEU A 91 -5.31 -13.97 7.30
C LEU A 91 -5.14 -15.32 6.57
N MET A 92 -5.91 -16.32 6.98
CA MET A 92 -5.81 -17.72 6.50
C MET A 92 -4.41 -18.34 6.61
N GLY A 93 -3.55 -17.83 7.51
CA GLY A 93 -2.15 -18.25 7.60
C GLY A 93 -1.94 -19.70 8.03
N HIS A 94 -2.89 -20.30 8.75
CA HIS A 94 -2.88 -21.71 9.16
C HIS A 94 -3.22 -22.67 8.02
N LYS A 95 -4.01 -22.21 7.03
CA LYS A 95 -4.42 -22.99 5.85
C LYS A 95 -3.49 -22.75 4.66
N CYS A 96 -3.03 -21.52 4.47
CA CYS A 96 -2.32 -21.12 3.27
C CYS A 96 -0.88 -20.73 3.58
N LYS A 97 0.09 -21.42 2.96
CA LYS A 97 1.52 -21.07 3.05
C LYS A 97 1.75 -19.62 2.56
N GLY A 98 2.64 -18.90 3.22
CA GLY A 98 3.03 -17.54 2.83
C GLY A 98 4.21 -17.04 3.65
N LYS A 99 4.81 -15.94 3.21
CA LYS A 99 6.03 -15.40 3.84
C LYS A 99 6.06 -13.87 3.84
N MET A 100 6.72 -13.31 4.83
CA MET A 100 7.14 -11.90 4.83
C MET A 100 8.44 -11.76 4.02
N GLU A 101 8.70 -10.57 3.49
CA GLU A 101 10.00 -10.25 2.90
C GLU A 101 11.07 -10.30 4.00
N LYS A 102 12.25 -10.84 3.66
CA LYS A 102 13.37 -10.99 4.60
C LYS A 102 13.92 -9.66 5.11
N SER A 103 13.68 -8.58 4.37
CA SER A 103 14.16 -7.24 4.70
C SER A 103 12.99 -6.28 4.87
N PRO A 104 13.11 -5.29 5.76
CA PRO A 104 12.12 -4.23 5.87
C PRO A 104 11.95 -3.52 4.53
N ALA A 105 10.70 -3.33 4.16
CA ALA A 105 10.29 -2.47 3.06
C ALA A 105 10.74 -1.02 3.31
N GLY A 106 10.54 -0.54 4.54
CA GLY A 106 11.03 0.74 5.03
C GLY A 106 10.84 0.86 6.54
N TYR A 107 10.88 2.09 7.05
CA TYR A 107 10.68 2.39 8.47
C TYR A 107 9.64 3.50 8.61
N SER A 108 8.84 3.44 9.68
CA SER A 108 7.79 4.42 9.94
C SER A 108 7.73 4.80 11.41
N GLU A 109 7.36 6.05 11.68
CA GLU A 109 7.11 6.58 13.02
C GLU A 109 5.60 6.62 13.34
N LEU A 110 4.73 6.28 12.37
CA LEU A 110 3.29 6.33 12.55
C LEU A 110 2.81 5.35 13.63
N SER A 111 1.75 5.72 14.33
CA SER A 111 1.11 4.82 15.30
C SER A 111 0.34 3.72 14.58
N VAL A 112 0.15 2.58 15.26
CA VAL A 112 -0.76 1.52 14.77
C VAL A 112 -2.18 2.06 14.62
N LYS A 113 -2.61 2.96 15.51
CA LYS A 113 -3.92 3.63 15.43
C LYS A 113 -4.09 4.36 14.09
N CYS A 114 -3.07 5.09 13.63
CA CYS A 114 -3.10 5.77 12.33
C CYS A 114 -3.31 4.77 11.18
N ILE A 115 -2.56 3.67 11.16
CA ILE A 115 -2.63 2.69 10.06
C ILE A 115 -3.93 1.87 10.09
N LYS A 116 -4.46 1.57 11.28
CA LYS A 116 -5.83 1.05 11.42
C LYS A 116 -6.86 2.03 10.86
N GLY A 117 -6.69 3.34 11.11
CA GLY A 117 -7.50 4.40 10.49
C GLY A 117 -7.41 4.40 8.97
N CYS A 118 -6.21 4.23 8.40
CA CYS A 118 -6.03 4.06 6.95
C CYS A 118 -6.82 2.85 6.42
N ALA A 119 -6.74 1.69 7.09
CA ALA A 119 -7.47 0.49 6.68
C ALA A 119 -8.99 0.71 6.71
N LYS A 120 -9.51 1.30 7.79
CA LYS A 120 -10.94 1.63 7.96
C LYS A 120 -11.49 2.56 6.88
N ASN A 121 -10.69 3.53 6.46
CA ASN A 121 -11.07 4.55 5.49
C ASN A 121 -10.78 4.18 4.03
N TYR A 122 -10.01 3.11 3.78
CA TYR A 122 -9.50 2.79 2.44
C TYR A 122 -10.59 2.72 1.37
N ARG A 123 -11.69 2.00 1.64
CA ARG A 123 -12.79 1.87 0.68
C ARG A 123 -13.46 3.21 0.38
N CYS A 124 -13.62 4.07 1.39
CA CYS A 124 -14.20 5.40 1.17
C CYS A 124 -13.28 6.29 0.34
N SER A 125 -11.97 6.23 0.60
CA SER A 125 -11.00 7.08 -0.11
C SER A 125 -10.71 6.60 -1.53
N PHE A 126 -10.86 5.31 -1.81
CA PHE A 126 -10.35 4.73 -3.06
C PHE A 126 -11.29 3.75 -3.77
N GLY A 127 -12.51 3.54 -3.26
CA GLY A 127 -13.54 2.74 -3.89
C GLY A 127 -13.54 1.25 -3.51
N LYS A 128 -14.43 0.50 -4.16
CA LYS A 128 -14.62 -0.95 -3.98
C LYS A 128 -13.50 -1.75 -4.63
N TYR A 129 -13.43 -3.04 -4.29
CA TYR A 129 -12.45 -3.95 -4.84
C TYR A 129 -12.67 -4.14 -6.35
N HIS A 130 -11.60 -4.00 -7.13
CA HIS A 130 -11.56 -4.33 -8.54
C HIS A 130 -10.24 -5.04 -8.84
N LEU A 131 -10.30 -6.18 -9.54
CA LEU A 131 -9.14 -7.03 -9.81
C LEU A 131 -7.93 -6.28 -10.38
N LEU A 132 -8.14 -5.30 -11.26
CA LEU A 132 -7.05 -4.56 -11.92
C LEU A 132 -6.81 -3.16 -11.34
N ARG A 133 -7.88 -2.48 -10.89
CA ARG A 133 -7.84 -1.04 -10.57
C ARG A 133 -7.71 -0.77 -9.08
N ASN A 134 -8.26 -1.61 -8.22
CA ASN A 134 -8.25 -1.42 -6.76
C ASN A 134 -8.29 -2.76 -6.03
N ASN A 135 -7.14 -3.42 -5.94
CA ASN A 135 -6.99 -4.76 -5.36
C ASN A 135 -6.10 -4.74 -4.11
N CYS A 136 -5.80 -5.92 -3.54
CA CYS A 136 -4.93 -6.08 -2.38
C CYS A 136 -3.53 -5.48 -2.56
N HIS A 137 -2.99 -5.47 -3.79
CA HIS A 137 -1.69 -4.87 -4.07
C HIS A 137 -1.74 -3.35 -4.07
N LYS A 138 -2.78 -2.76 -4.67
CA LYS A 138 -3.01 -1.30 -4.63
C LYS A 138 -3.18 -0.84 -3.18
N PHE A 139 -3.91 -1.62 -2.39
CA PHE A 139 -4.06 -1.41 -0.96
C PHE A 139 -2.71 -1.41 -0.24
N ALA A 140 -1.92 -2.48 -0.38
CA ALA A 140 -0.63 -2.59 0.27
C ALA A 140 0.34 -1.47 -0.15
N ASN A 141 0.36 -1.11 -1.44
CA ASN A 141 1.19 -0.01 -1.95
C ASN A 141 0.76 1.36 -1.36
N ARG A 142 -0.54 1.62 -1.23
CA ARG A 142 -1.06 2.87 -0.62
C ARG A 142 -0.76 2.93 0.88
N LEU A 143 -0.95 1.83 1.60
CA LEU A 143 -0.55 1.74 3.01
C LEU A 143 0.96 1.96 3.18
N SER A 144 1.78 1.36 2.32
CA SER A 144 3.21 1.61 2.35
C SER A 144 3.58 3.05 2.04
N ALA A 145 2.86 3.72 1.13
CA ALA A 145 3.07 5.14 0.87
C ALA A 145 2.75 5.99 2.12
N ALA A 146 1.67 5.65 2.85
CA ALA A 146 1.36 6.26 4.14
C ALA A 146 2.48 6.03 5.16
N LEU A 147 2.93 4.78 5.32
CA LEU A 147 4.01 4.39 6.23
C LEU A 147 5.36 5.03 5.88
N CYS A 148 5.64 5.23 4.60
CA CYS A 148 6.91 5.78 4.11
C CYS A 148 7.04 7.29 4.33
N ARG A 149 6.01 7.97 4.84
CA ARG A 149 6.09 9.40 5.21
C ARG A 149 7.01 9.58 6.42
N LYS A 150 7.73 10.70 6.44
CA LYS A 150 8.52 11.11 7.62
C LYS A 150 7.62 11.70 8.70
N GLY A 151 8.01 11.50 9.95
CA GLY A 151 7.30 12.06 11.09
C GLY A 151 6.08 11.24 11.51
N ARG A 152 5.37 11.77 12.50
CA ARG A 152 4.25 11.10 13.17
C ARG A 152 2.87 11.53 12.62
N THR A 153 2.84 12.46 11.67
CA THR A 153 1.61 13.02 11.12
C THR A 153 0.88 12.00 10.26
N CYS A 154 -0.31 11.60 10.72
CA CYS A 154 -1.16 10.67 9.99
C CYS A 154 -1.71 11.33 8.71
N PRO A 155 -1.75 10.62 7.55
CA PRO A 155 -2.38 11.16 6.35
C PRO A 155 -3.86 11.49 6.56
N ALA A 156 -4.35 12.55 5.92
CA ALA A 156 -5.74 12.99 6.06
C ALA A 156 -6.76 11.88 5.74
N TRP A 157 -6.53 11.10 4.68
CA TRP A 157 -7.41 10.00 4.30
C TRP A 157 -7.45 8.85 5.32
N CYS A 158 -6.50 8.79 6.26
CA CYS A 158 -6.50 7.82 7.35
C CYS A 158 -7.30 8.28 8.58
N GLN A 159 -7.71 9.54 8.62
CA GLN A 159 -8.38 10.18 9.75
C GLN A 159 -9.90 10.36 9.54
N GLY A 160 -10.46 9.80 8.47
CA GLY A 160 -11.90 9.83 8.22
C GLY A 160 -12.72 8.98 9.20
N SER A 161 -14.03 9.11 9.13
CA SER A 161 -15.02 8.44 9.99
C SER A 161 -15.54 7.11 9.44
N CYS A 162 -15.05 6.65 8.29
CA CYS A 162 -15.49 5.37 7.73
C CYS A 162 -15.02 4.18 8.57
N ASN A 163 -15.74 3.06 8.46
CA ASN A 163 -15.45 1.84 9.20
C ASN A 163 -15.55 0.59 8.32
N HIS A 164 -14.98 0.64 7.12
CA HIS A 164 -14.93 -0.51 6.19
C HIS A 164 -13.72 -1.42 6.44
N ALA A 165 -13.45 -1.70 7.72
CA ALA A 165 -12.44 -2.67 8.11
C ALA A 165 -12.91 -3.53 9.28
N ILE A 166 -12.49 -4.80 9.27
CA ILE A 166 -12.78 -5.78 10.30
C ILE A 166 -11.50 -6.04 11.10
N SER A 167 -11.60 -6.02 12.43
CA SER A 167 -10.56 -6.55 13.30
C SER A 167 -10.75 -8.05 13.40
N ALA A 168 -9.77 -8.82 12.93
CA ALA A 168 -9.80 -10.29 12.93
C ALA A 168 -8.77 -10.89 13.88
#